data_AF-A0A679FCU2-F1
#
_entry.id   AF-A0A679FCU2-F1
#
_cell.length_a   1.000
_cell.length_b   1.000
_cell.length_c   1.000
_cell.angle_alpha   90.00
_cell.angle_beta   90.00
_cell.angle_gamma   90.00
#
_symmetry.space_group_name_H-M   'P 1'
#
loop_
_entity.id
_entity.type
_entity.pdbx_description
1 polymer ?
#
loop_
_entity_poly.entity_id
_entity_poly.type
_entity_poly.pdbx_seq_one_letter_code
_entity_poly.pdbx_strand_id
1 'polypeptide(L)'
;MSTNPIKVRRAAAHPDRPGEACKAEPGAYRPEVDPRRCEGKGDCIEVCPYGVFELGRLPDETFDAMPLLARMKSWAHGRKTVFTPKADACRACGLCVVACPERALGLVAAEVG
;
A
#
# COMPACT_ATOMS: atom_id res chain seq x y z
N MET A 1 -6.06 -4.53 15.13
CA MET A 1 -5.91 -3.19 14.51
C MET A 1 -7.28 -2.54 14.42
N SER A 2 -7.40 -1.25 14.73
CA SER A 2 -8.61 -0.47 14.45
C SER A 2 -8.41 0.31 13.15
N THR A 3 -9.29 0.14 12.17
CA THR A 3 -9.29 0.90 10.90
C THR A 3 -9.97 2.25 11.08
N ASN A 4 -9.70 3.21 10.19
CA ASN A 4 -10.45 4.46 10.10
C ASN A 4 -11.76 4.25 9.30
N PRO A 5 -12.94 4.25 9.95
CA PRO A 5 -14.20 3.88 9.28
C PRO A 5 -14.60 4.84 8.17
N ILE A 6 -14.25 6.13 8.28
CA ILE A 6 -14.56 7.14 7.25
C ILE A 6 -13.75 6.85 5.99
N LYS A 7 -12.44 6.61 6.13
CA LYS A 7 -11.57 6.28 4.98
C LYS A 7 -11.95 4.95 4.37
N VAL A 8 -12.28 3.94 5.18
CA VAL A 8 -12.78 2.64 4.69
C VAL A 8 -14.05 2.83 3.87
N ARG A 9 -15.05 3.57 4.36
CA ARG A 9 -16.31 3.79 3.62
C ARG A 9 -16.06 4.51 2.29
N ARG A 10 -15.21 5.55 2.28
CA ARG A 10 -14.85 6.27 1.06
C ARG A 10 -14.13 5.36 0.04
N ALA A 11 -13.13 4.61 0.49
CA ALA A 11 -12.40 3.68 -0.36
C ALA A 11 -13.30 2.55 -0.88
N ALA A 12 -14.21 2.05 -0.05
CA ALA A 12 -15.14 1.01 -0.43
C ALA A 12 -16.14 1.45 -1.53
N ALA A 13 -16.51 2.73 -1.55
CA ALA A 13 -17.41 3.32 -2.53
C ALA A 13 -16.70 3.87 -3.78
N HIS A 14 -15.36 3.77 -3.87
CA HIS A 14 -14.62 4.28 -5.02
C HIS A 14 -14.94 3.47 -6.28
N PRO A 15 -15.32 4.09 -7.41
CA PRO A 15 -15.75 3.38 -8.62
C PRO A 15 -14.64 2.49 -9.20
N ASP A 16 -13.39 2.97 -9.14
CA ASP A 16 -12.22 2.23 -9.66
C ASP A 16 -11.55 1.33 -8.62
N ARG A 17 -12.27 0.89 -7.58
CA ARG A 17 -11.71 -0.02 -6.55
C ARG A 17 -11.38 -1.38 -7.19
N PRO A 18 -10.10 -1.79 -7.25
CA PRO A 18 -9.73 -3.08 -7.84
C PRO A 18 -9.89 -4.24 -6.85
N GLY A 19 -9.56 -5.45 -7.30
CA GLY A 19 -9.52 -6.64 -6.46
C GLY A 19 -10.90 -7.26 -6.21
N GLU A 20 -11.01 -8.08 -5.17
CA GLU A 20 -12.15 -8.97 -4.91
C GLU A 20 -12.94 -8.55 -3.66
N ALA A 21 -12.88 -7.28 -3.28
CA ALA A 21 -13.67 -6.74 -2.17
C ALA A 21 -13.57 -7.56 -0.86
N CYS A 22 -12.35 -8.00 -0.52
CA CYS A 22 -12.01 -8.82 0.66
C CYS A 22 -12.41 -10.31 0.57
N LYS A 23 -12.80 -10.80 -0.61
CA LYS A 23 -13.31 -12.17 -0.78
C LYS A 23 -12.28 -13.17 -1.30
N ALA A 24 -11.10 -12.70 -1.74
CA ALA A 24 -10.03 -13.61 -2.15
C ALA A 24 -9.52 -14.43 -0.97
N GLU A 25 -9.06 -15.64 -1.25
CA GLU A 25 -8.32 -16.45 -0.29
C GLU A 25 -7.11 -15.67 0.24
N PRO A 26 -6.81 -15.75 1.56
CA PRO A 26 -5.63 -15.10 2.12
C PRO A 26 -4.37 -15.50 1.35
N GLY A 27 -3.63 -14.48 0.91
CA GLY A 27 -2.34 -14.69 0.25
C GLY A 27 -2.46 -15.05 -1.23
N ALA A 28 -3.65 -15.16 -1.82
CA ALA A 28 -3.81 -15.28 -3.28
C ALA A 28 -3.32 -14.02 -4.03
N TYR A 29 -3.28 -12.88 -3.34
CA TYR A 29 -2.77 -11.61 -3.85
C TYR A 29 -1.87 -10.96 -2.81
N ARG A 30 -0.89 -10.17 -3.27
CA ARG A 30 -0.11 -9.27 -2.42
C ARG A 30 -0.21 -7.83 -2.91
N PRO A 31 -0.17 -6.82 -2.02
CA PRO A 31 0.01 -5.45 -2.45
C PRO A 31 1.43 -5.24 -2.96
N GLU A 32 1.57 -4.50 -4.05
CA GLU A 32 2.85 -3.99 -4.54
C GLU A 32 2.94 -2.50 -4.26
N VAL A 33 4.07 -2.07 -3.70
CA VAL A 33 4.35 -0.67 -3.35
C VAL A 33 5.42 -0.14 -4.30
N ASP A 34 5.14 0.93 -5.04
CA ASP A 34 6.18 1.65 -5.79
C ASP A 34 6.91 2.65 -4.87
N PRO A 35 8.16 2.37 -4.44
CA PRO A 35 8.90 3.24 -3.53
C PRO A 35 9.26 4.59 -4.13
N ARG A 36 9.19 4.75 -5.46
CA ARG A 36 9.44 6.03 -6.15
C ARG A 36 8.26 6.99 -6.04
N ARG A 37 7.09 6.48 -5.66
CA ARG A 37 5.83 7.24 -5.55
C ARG A 37 5.33 7.32 -4.12
N CYS A 38 5.56 6.28 -3.32
CA CYS A 38 5.10 6.23 -1.94
C CYS A 38 5.73 7.34 -1.10
N GLU A 39 4.89 8.15 -0.45
CA GLU A 39 5.31 9.21 0.48
C GLU A 39 5.14 8.83 1.96
N GLY A 40 4.78 7.58 2.26
CA GLY A 40 4.59 7.14 3.64
C GLY A 40 3.43 7.82 4.39
N LYS A 41 2.35 8.21 3.70
CA LYS A 41 1.16 8.84 4.32
C LYS A 41 0.38 7.92 5.27
N GLY A 42 0.48 6.61 5.08
CA GLY A 42 -0.17 5.63 5.96
C GLY A 42 -1.66 5.37 5.70
N ASP A 43 -2.27 5.96 4.67
CA ASP A 43 -3.71 5.71 4.37
C ASP A 43 -4.01 4.23 4.14
N CYS A 44 -3.08 3.48 3.54
CA CYS A 44 -3.20 2.03 3.37
C CYS A 44 -3.23 1.26 4.71
N ILE A 45 -2.55 1.75 5.75
CA ILE A 45 -2.60 1.18 7.11
C ILE A 45 -3.97 1.46 7.73
N GLU A 46 -4.50 2.67 7.55
CA GLU A 46 -5.79 3.06 8.11
C GLU A 46 -6.98 2.32 7.48
N VAL A 47 -6.87 1.88 6.22
CA VAL A 47 -7.97 1.20 5.51
C VAL A 47 -7.82 -0.32 5.40
N CYS A 48 -6.66 -0.90 5.73
CA CYS A 48 -6.45 -2.34 5.62
C CYS A 48 -7.05 -3.08 6.83
N PRO A 49 -8.13 -3.87 6.66
CA PRO A 49 -8.74 -4.59 7.79
C PRO A 49 -7.90 -5.79 8.25
N TYR A 50 -6.89 -6.19 7.49
CA TYR A 50 -6.05 -7.36 7.76
C TYR A 50 -4.66 -6.99 8.28
N GLY A 51 -4.37 -5.69 8.48
CA GLY A 51 -3.10 -5.24 9.05
C GLY A 51 -1.87 -5.61 8.20
N VAL A 52 -2.00 -5.59 6.88
CA VAL A 52 -0.95 -6.00 5.92
C VAL A 52 0.24 -5.05 5.93
N PHE A 53 0.01 -3.77 6.22
CA PHE A 53 0.99 -2.69 6.02
C PHE A 53 1.63 -2.23 7.32
N GLU A 54 2.91 -1.85 7.23
CA GLU A 54 3.66 -1.16 8.28
C GLU A 54 4.42 0.03 7.70
N LEU A 55 4.49 1.15 8.44
CA LEU A 55 5.22 2.35 8.01
C LEU A 55 6.67 2.28 8.51
N GLY A 56 7.64 2.58 7.66
CA GLY A 56 9.04 2.66 8.05
C GLY A 56 9.84 3.64 7.20
N ARG A 57 11.15 3.69 7.46
CA ARG A 57 12.09 4.47 6.67
C ARG A 57 12.43 3.71 5.38
N LEU A 58 12.46 4.42 4.25
CA LEU A 58 12.90 3.85 2.98
C LEU A 58 14.39 3.48 3.08
N PRO A 59 14.80 2.23 2.73
CA PRO A 59 16.20 1.81 2.80
C PRO A 59 17.11 2.66 1.92
N ASP A 60 18.36 2.80 2.34
CA ASP A 60 19.33 3.64 1.63
C ASP A 60 19.58 3.11 0.20
N GLU A 61 19.73 1.80 0.04
CA GLU A 61 19.89 1.14 -1.28
C GLU A 61 18.73 1.43 -2.23
N THR A 62 17.49 1.34 -1.76
CA THR A 62 16.30 1.60 -2.57
C THR A 62 16.26 3.07 -2.95
N PHE A 63 16.56 3.96 -2.00
CA PHE A 63 16.59 5.40 -2.23
C PHE A 63 17.65 5.80 -3.25
N ASP A 64 18.86 5.25 -3.15
CA ASP A 64 19.97 5.60 -4.02
C ASP A 64 19.79 5.06 -5.44
N ALA A 65 19.05 3.97 -5.61
CA ALA A 65 18.65 3.43 -6.91
C ALA A 65 17.54 4.24 -7.62
N MET A 66 16.89 5.20 -6.95
CA MET A 66 15.82 5.99 -7.56
C MET A 66 16.33 7.16 -8.43
N PRO A 67 15.56 7.57 -9.46
CA PRO A 67 15.82 8.81 -10.19
C PRO A 67 15.85 10.05 -9.27
N LEU A 68 16.62 11.07 -9.64
CA LEU A 68 16.84 12.29 -8.82
C LEU A 68 15.54 12.96 -8.35
N LEU A 69 14.53 13.05 -9.23
CA LEU A 69 13.23 13.65 -8.89
C LEU A 69 12.50 12.85 -7.80
N ALA A 70 12.52 11.51 -7.89
CA ALA A 70 11.91 10.65 -6.89
C ALA A 70 12.65 10.70 -5.55
N ARG A 71 13.99 10.81 -5.57
CA ARG A 71 14.79 11.03 -4.35
C ARG A 71 14.46 12.35 -3.67
N MET A 72 14.39 13.45 -4.45
CA MET A 72 14.03 14.76 -3.93
C MET A 72 12.63 14.74 -3.29
N LYS A 73 11.64 14.16 -3.97
CA LYS A 73 10.29 13.99 -3.45
C LYS A 73 10.27 13.16 -2.17
N SER A 74 10.92 11.99 -2.17
CA SER A 74 11.01 11.12 -0.99
C SER A 74 11.63 11.85 0.20
N TRP A 75 12.71 12.59 -0.01
CA TRP A 75 13.36 13.39 1.03
C TRP A 75 12.43 14.48 1.59
N ALA A 76 11.72 15.22 0.73
CA ALA A 76 10.74 16.22 1.14
C ALA A 76 9.58 15.64 1.98
N HIS A 77 9.30 14.34 1.84
CA HIS A 77 8.28 13.61 2.60
C HIS A 77 8.87 12.71 3.70
N GLY A 78 10.08 13.03 4.18
CA GLY A 78 10.68 12.39 5.35
C GLY A 78 11.25 11.00 5.10
N ARG A 79 11.46 10.63 3.83
CA ARG A 79 12.10 9.38 3.39
C ARG A 79 11.43 8.14 3.99
N LYS A 80 10.09 8.17 4.04
CA LYS A 80 9.26 7.08 4.55
C LYS A 80 8.63 6.30 3.41
N THR A 81 8.39 5.02 3.64
CA THR A 81 7.56 4.16 2.78
C THR A 81 6.75 3.20 3.64
N VAL A 82 5.78 2.55 3.03
CA VAL A 82 5.08 1.43 3.64
C VAL A 82 5.66 0.11 3.14
N PHE A 83 5.73 -0.86 4.04
CA PHE A 83 6.11 -2.24 3.78
C PHE A 83 4.89 -3.15 3.95
N THR A 84 4.99 -4.38 3.44
CA THR A 84 3.92 -5.38 3.47
C THR A 84 4.35 -6.67 4.20
N PRO A 85 4.77 -6.60 5.48
CA PRO A 85 5.30 -7.77 6.20
C PRO A 85 4.28 -8.91 6.39
N LYS A 86 2.98 -8.62 6.22
CA LYS A 86 1.89 -9.61 6.27
C LYS A 86 1.16 -9.70 4.92
N ALA A 87 1.91 -9.70 3.83
CA ALA A 87 1.37 -9.77 2.47
C ALA A 87 0.50 -11.02 2.25
N ASP A 88 0.81 -12.12 2.93
CA ASP A 88 0.06 -13.37 3.00
C ASP A 88 -1.33 -13.24 3.65
N ALA A 89 -1.56 -12.22 4.48
CA ALA A 89 -2.88 -11.94 5.05
C ALA A 89 -3.79 -11.14 4.10
N CYS A 90 -3.28 -10.69 2.95
CA CYS A 90 -4.02 -9.90 1.99
C CYS A 90 -5.16 -10.72 1.35
N ARG A 91 -6.35 -10.12 1.30
CA ARG A 91 -7.56 -10.69 0.66
C ARG A 91 -8.03 -9.89 -0.54
N ALA A 92 -7.09 -9.29 -1.26
CA ALA A 92 -7.33 -8.49 -2.46
C ALA A 92 -8.45 -7.44 -2.30
N CYS A 93 -8.50 -6.72 -1.17
CA CYS A 93 -9.63 -5.83 -0.91
C CYS A 93 -9.67 -4.59 -1.81
N GLY A 94 -8.54 -4.15 -2.36
CA GLY A 94 -8.43 -2.94 -3.18
C GLY A 94 -8.56 -1.61 -2.43
N LEU A 95 -8.91 -1.62 -1.14
CA LEU A 95 -9.09 -0.39 -0.35
C LEU A 95 -7.80 0.44 -0.31
N CYS A 96 -6.66 -0.21 -0.08
CA CYS A 96 -5.37 0.45 -0.02
C CYS A 96 -4.97 1.13 -1.34
N VAL A 97 -5.37 0.55 -2.49
CA VAL A 97 -5.06 1.09 -3.81
C VAL A 97 -5.76 2.42 -4.02
N VAL A 98 -7.08 2.47 -3.79
CA VAL A 98 -7.87 3.71 -4.00
C VAL A 98 -7.77 4.71 -2.86
N ALA A 99 -7.34 4.28 -1.67
CA ALA A 99 -7.07 5.19 -0.56
C ALA A 99 -5.73 5.93 -0.72
N CYS A 100 -4.79 5.41 -1.52
CA CYS A 100 -3.47 5.99 -1.67
C CYS A 100 -3.52 7.31 -2.47
N PRO A 101 -3.20 8.47 -1.85
CA PRO A 101 -3.22 9.76 -2.57
C PRO A 101 -2.19 9.80 -3.71
N GLU A 102 -1.07 9.10 -3.55
CA GLU A 102 0.03 9.09 -4.53
C GLU A 102 -0.15 8.03 -5.64
N ARG A 103 -1.20 7.20 -5.54
CA ARG A 103 -1.43 6.02 -6.39
C ARG A 103 -0.19 5.11 -6.49
N ALA A 104 0.49 4.91 -5.37
CA ALA A 104 1.73 4.15 -5.26
C ALA A 104 1.51 2.64 -5.01
N LEU A 105 0.26 2.19 -4.97
CA LEU A 105 -0.11 0.82 -4.60
C LEU A 105 -0.84 0.12 -5.74
N GLY A 106 -0.49 -1.15 -5.96
CA GLY A 106 -1.20 -2.09 -6.82
C GLY A 106 -1.52 -3.39 -6.08
N LEU A 107 -2.30 -4.26 -6.72
CA LEU A 107 -2.48 -5.65 -6.31
C LEU A 107 -1.95 -6.55 -7.41
N VAL A 108 -1.13 -7.52 -7.03
CA VAL A 108 -0.61 -8.56 -7.93
C VAL A 108 -0.96 -9.92 -7.36
N ALA A 109 -1.21 -10.90 -8.23
CA ALA A 109 -1.36 -12.29 -7.77
C ALA A 109 -0.09 -12.71 -7.03
N ALA A 110 -0.23 -13.39 -5.89
CA ALA A 110 0.92 -14.01 -5.27
C ALA A 110 1.30 -15.22 -6.12
N GLU A 111 2.54 -15.28 -6.59
CA GLU A 111 3.02 -16.49 -7.23
C GLU A 111 3.02 -17.62 -6.19
N VAL A 112 2.41 -18.74 -6.56
CA VAL A 112 2.44 -19.97 -5.76
C VAL A 112 3.87 -20.50 -5.84
N GLY A 113 4.68 -20.17 -4.83
CA GLY A 113 5.95 -20.84 -4.57
C GLY A 113 5.73 -22.17 -3.88
#